data_AF-A0A2J1DVA8-F1
#
_entry.id   AF-A0A2J1DVA8-F1
#
_cell.length_a   1.000
_cell.length_b   1.000
_cell.length_c   1.000
_cell.angle_alpha   90.00
_cell.angle_beta   90.00
_cell.angle_gamma   90.00
#
_symmetry.space_group_name_H-M   'P 1'
#
loop_
_entity.id
_entity.type
_entity.pdbx_description
1 polymer ?
#
loop_
_entity_poly.entity_id
_entity_poly.type
_entity_poly.pdbx_seq_one_letter_code
_entity_poly.pdbx_strand_id
1 'polypeptide(L)'
;MCFITEAGSLPGLPSALVHLVHQDFTTLERVSVGAIICQNWKSAISEERTNEVMRQLSDYQPYVYKNYHWKRLGWFHPGTSRTFNFGPFGRLSCGPMTLEEMRPLPGMYTTLKELGFYMGGFNWFTNWISIPLLNLGLRFFGKEAKRSLG
;
A
#
# COMPACT_ATOMS: atom_id res chain seq x y z
N MET A 1 10.14 -24.52 21.28
CA MET A 1 10.87 -23.90 20.14
C MET A 1 10.13 -22.64 19.74
N CYS A 2 10.83 -21.52 19.55
CA CYS A 2 10.25 -20.26 19.07
C CYS A 2 10.68 -20.07 17.62
N PHE A 3 9.72 -19.91 16.71
CA PHE A 3 9.96 -19.67 15.30
C PHE A 3 9.52 -18.24 14.98
N ILE A 4 10.43 -17.46 14.39
CA ILE A 4 10.15 -16.12 13.94
C ILE A 4 9.95 -16.20 12.42
N THR A 5 8.72 -15.99 11.97
CA THR A 5 8.39 -15.82 10.56
C THR A 5 8.28 -14.33 10.27
N GLU A 6 8.55 -13.90 9.04
CA GLU A 6 8.23 -12.53 8.61
C GLU A 6 8.98 -11.40 9.35
N ALA A 7 10.26 -11.59 9.68
CA ALA A 7 11.13 -10.58 10.34
C ALA A 7 12.02 -9.80 9.36
N GLY A 8 11.44 -9.30 8.28
CA GLY A 8 12.12 -8.47 7.28
C GLY A 8 11.77 -6.99 7.37
N SER A 9 12.13 -6.24 6.33
CA SER A 9 11.69 -4.85 6.17
C SER A 9 10.19 -4.77 5.90
N LEU A 10 9.66 -5.74 5.14
CA LEU A 10 8.26 -5.93 4.77
C LEU A 10 8.07 -7.41 4.45
N PRO A 11 7.32 -8.20 5.25
CA PRO A 11 6.79 -7.92 6.59
C PRO A 11 7.87 -7.89 7.71
N GLY A 12 7.55 -7.35 8.88
CA GLY A 12 8.29 -7.41 10.15
C GLY A 12 8.47 -6.05 10.83
N LEU A 13 9.22 -5.17 10.17
CA LEU A 13 9.59 -3.85 10.68
C LEU A 13 8.38 -2.92 10.98
N PRO A 14 7.31 -2.86 10.16
CA PRO A 14 6.18 -1.97 10.42
C PRO A 14 5.51 -2.23 11.76
N SER A 15 5.21 -3.49 12.10
CA SER A 15 4.60 -3.86 13.39
C SER A 15 5.54 -3.62 14.55
N ALA A 16 6.84 -3.93 14.38
CA ALA A 16 7.85 -3.64 15.39
C ALA A 16 7.93 -2.13 15.71
N LEU A 17 7.83 -1.26 14.70
CA LEU A 17 7.80 0.19 14.89
C LEU A 17 6.54 0.63 15.66
N VAL A 18 5.37 0.03 15.40
CA VAL A 18 4.16 0.33 16.19
C VAL A 18 4.35 -0.04 17.65
N HIS A 19 4.92 -1.22 17.92
CA HIS A 19 5.21 -1.68 19.28
C HIS A 19 6.24 -0.79 19.97
N LEU A 20 7.30 -0.37 19.26
CA LEU A 20 8.32 0.54 19.80
C LEU A 20 7.70 1.88 20.18
N VAL A 21 6.92 2.49 19.28
CA VAL A 21 6.27 3.79 19.55
C VAL A 21 5.29 3.68 20.71
N HIS A 22 4.63 2.54 20.94
CA HIS A 22 3.77 2.39 22.11
C HIS A 22 4.50 2.64 23.44
N GLN A 23 5.80 2.35 23.53
CA GLN A 23 6.58 2.55 24.76
C GLN A 23 6.71 4.04 25.12
N ASP A 24 6.63 4.93 24.13
CA ASP A 24 6.78 6.38 24.32
C ASP A 24 5.43 7.09 24.54
N PHE A 25 4.30 6.41 24.32
CA PHE A 25 2.97 7.02 24.36
C PHE A 25 2.03 6.27 25.30
N THR A 26 1.41 7.00 26.24
CA THR A 26 0.40 6.45 27.16
C THR A 26 -0.82 5.88 26.44
N THR A 27 -1.19 6.45 25.29
CA THR A 27 -2.28 5.96 24.44
C THR A 27 -1.91 6.08 22.98
N LEU A 28 -2.28 5.07 22.18
CA LEU A 28 -2.10 5.09 20.73
C LEU A 28 -3.45 5.25 20.06
N GLU A 29 -3.79 6.47 19.65
CA GLU A 29 -5.05 6.69 18.92
C GLU A 29 -4.91 6.48 17.41
N ARG A 30 -3.78 6.91 16.84
CA ARG A 30 -3.57 6.90 15.39
C ARG A 30 -2.15 6.53 15.08
N VAL A 31 -1.99 5.53 14.20
CA VAL A 31 -0.70 5.08 13.72
C VAL A 31 -0.73 5.05 12.19
N SER A 32 0.27 5.64 11.57
CA SER A 32 0.44 5.65 10.13
C SER A 32 1.88 5.34 9.81
N VAL A 33 2.12 4.18 9.23
CA VAL A 33 3.47 3.75 8.85
C VAL A 33 3.66 4.05 7.37
N GLY A 34 4.64 4.88 7.06
CA GLY A 34 5.04 5.21 5.70
C GLY A 34 6.29 4.43 5.30
N ALA A 35 6.29 3.84 4.11
CA ALA A 35 7.46 3.20 3.50
C ALA A 35 7.66 3.70 2.07
N ILE A 36 8.91 3.73 1.63
CA ILE A 36 9.28 4.05 0.25
C ILE A 36 10.13 2.95 -0.34
N ILE A 37 9.84 2.60 -1.59
CA ILE A 37 10.73 1.75 -2.38
C ILE A 37 11.44 2.65 -3.39
N CYS A 38 12.72 2.89 -3.16
CA CYS A 38 13.58 3.70 -4.04
C CYS A 38 14.33 2.82 -5.06
N GLN A 39 13.63 1.90 -5.71
CA GLN A 39 14.24 1.04 -6.72
C GLN A 39 14.25 1.75 -8.08
N ASN A 40 15.34 1.61 -8.83
CA ASN A 40 15.35 2.07 -10.22
C ASN A 40 14.52 1.12 -11.09
N TRP A 41 13.22 1.37 -11.16
CA TRP A 41 12.28 0.56 -11.94
C TRP A 41 12.66 0.49 -13.43
N LYS A 42 13.38 1.48 -13.97
CA LYS A 42 13.83 1.42 -15.38
C LYS A 42 14.79 0.27 -15.66
N SER A 43 15.60 -0.15 -14.69
CA SER A 43 16.56 -1.25 -14.85
C SER A 43 16.05 -2.59 -14.33
N ALA A 44 14.92 -2.61 -13.62
CA ALA A 44 14.35 -3.82 -12.99
C ALA A 44 13.19 -4.44 -13.81
N ILE A 45 12.75 -3.76 -14.87
CA ILE A 45 11.55 -4.12 -15.64
C ILE A 45 11.94 -4.77 -16.97
N SER A 46 11.50 -6.02 -17.22
CA SER A 46 11.02 -6.40 -18.56
C SER A 46 9.52 -6.14 -18.62
N GLU A 47 8.99 -5.73 -19.78
CA GLU A 47 7.58 -5.34 -19.96
C GLU A 47 6.58 -6.37 -19.38
N GLU A 48 6.88 -7.66 -19.50
CA GLU A 48 6.04 -8.75 -18.96
C GLU A 48 5.90 -8.74 -17.43
N ARG A 49 6.99 -8.45 -16.69
CA ARG A 49 6.93 -8.42 -15.21
C ARG A 49 6.16 -7.22 -14.68
N THR A 50 6.13 -6.13 -15.44
CA THR A 50 5.36 -4.94 -15.06
C THR A 50 3.87 -5.21 -15.15
N ASN A 51 3.42 -5.87 -16.22
CA ASN A 51 1.99 -6.15 -16.37
C ASN A 51 1.46 -7.08 -15.28
N GLU A 52 2.23 -8.10 -14.87
CA GLU A 52 1.84 -9.01 -13.80
C GLU A 52 1.80 -8.31 -12.43
N VAL A 53 2.85 -7.54 -12.10
CA VAL A 53 2.90 -6.77 -10.85
C VAL A 53 1.80 -5.70 -10.81
N MET A 54 1.52 -5.04 -11.93
CA MET A 54 0.45 -4.05 -12.05
C MET A 54 -0.93 -4.70 -11.96
N ARG A 55 -1.13 -5.90 -12.51
CA ARG A 55 -2.38 -6.64 -12.39
C ARG A 55 -2.63 -7.05 -10.94
N GLN A 56 -1.61 -7.58 -10.26
CA GLN A 56 -1.68 -7.91 -8.85
C GLN A 56 -2.00 -6.66 -8.00
N LEU A 57 -1.36 -5.51 -8.27
CA LEU A 57 -1.67 -4.24 -7.62
C LEU A 57 -3.09 -3.70 -7.95
N SER A 58 -3.57 -3.90 -9.18
CA SER A 58 -4.90 -3.45 -9.64
C SER A 58 -6.03 -4.25 -9.01
N ASP A 59 -5.85 -5.58 -8.86
CA ASP A 59 -6.84 -6.45 -8.21
C ASP A 59 -6.77 -6.34 -6.68
N TYR A 60 -5.65 -5.85 -6.16
CA TYR A 60 -5.44 -5.67 -4.73
C TYR A 60 -6.30 -4.55 -4.14
N GLN A 61 -7.07 -4.90 -3.11
CA GLN A 61 -7.91 -3.96 -2.37
C GLN A 61 -7.24 -3.57 -1.06
N PRO A 62 -6.77 -2.31 -0.91
CA PRO A 62 -6.15 -1.88 0.33
C PRO A 62 -7.19 -1.65 1.41
N TYR A 63 -6.92 -2.18 2.60
CA TYR A 63 -7.69 -1.98 3.82
C TYR A 63 -6.87 -1.19 4.82
N VAL A 64 -7.50 -0.19 5.43
CA VAL A 64 -6.95 0.53 6.58
C VAL A 64 -7.93 0.46 7.72
N TYR A 65 -7.43 0.44 8.94
CA TYR A 65 -8.28 0.52 10.12
C TYR A 65 -8.60 2.00 10.37
N LYS A 66 -9.88 2.37 10.39
CA LYS A 66 -10.32 3.74 10.62
C LYS A 66 -11.67 3.76 11.32
N ASN A 67 -11.79 4.57 12.37
CA ASN A 67 -12.96 4.64 13.25
C ASN A 67 -13.30 3.26 13.82
N TYR A 68 -12.30 2.54 14.33
CA TYR A 68 -12.44 1.20 14.91
C TYR A 68 -12.90 0.09 13.95
N HIS A 69 -12.83 0.32 12.64
CA HIS A 69 -13.27 -0.67 11.64
C HIS A 69 -12.26 -0.74 10.49
N TRP A 70 -12.06 -1.94 9.96
CA TRP A 70 -11.34 -2.11 8.70
C TRP A 70 -12.19 -1.57 7.55
N LYS A 71 -11.66 -0.56 6.86
CA LYS A 71 -12.29 0.09 5.72
C LYS A 71 -11.48 -0.18 4.47
N ARG A 72 -12.15 -0.69 3.44
CA ARG A 72 -11.59 -0.76 2.10
C ARG A 72 -11.43 0.64 1.54
N LEU A 73 -10.24 0.97 1.06
CA LEU A 73 -9.99 2.18 0.29
C LEU A 73 -9.92 1.83 -1.19
N GLY A 74 -10.58 2.63 -2.02
CA GLY A 74 -10.36 2.57 -3.47
C GLY A 74 -9.09 3.34 -3.82
N TRP A 75 -8.22 2.79 -4.65
CA TRP A 75 -6.98 3.46 -5.09
C TRP A 75 -7.21 4.90 -5.59
N PHE A 76 -8.36 5.17 -6.23
CA PHE A 76 -8.72 6.48 -6.78
C PHE A 76 -9.65 7.33 -5.92
N HIS A 77 -10.00 6.90 -4.71
CA HIS A 77 -10.89 7.71 -3.87
C HIS A 77 -10.12 8.94 -3.32
N PRO A 78 -10.67 10.16 -3.40
CA PRO A 78 -10.00 11.34 -2.86
C PRO A 78 -9.63 11.16 -1.38
N GLY A 79 -8.40 11.50 -1.01
CA GLY A 79 -7.92 11.41 0.38
C GLY A 79 -7.45 10.01 0.83
N THR A 80 -7.27 9.06 -0.08
CA THR A 80 -6.70 7.73 0.25
C THR A 80 -5.19 7.74 0.37
N SER A 81 -4.51 8.57 -0.43
CA SER A 81 -3.08 8.77 -0.32
C SER A 81 -2.75 9.67 0.87
N ARG A 82 -1.67 9.35 1.59
CA ARG A 82 -1.10 10.23 2.62
C ARG A 82 0.28 10.68 2.20
N THR A 83 0.58 11.96 2.45
CA THR A 83 1.90 12.51 2.20
C THR A 83 2.78 12.36 3.43
N PHE A 84 3.95 11.74 3.24
CA PHE A 84 4.97 11.60 4.29
C PHE A 84 6.22 12.38 3.92
N ASN A 85 6.94 12.88 4.91
CA ASN A 85 8.26 13.47 4.74
C ASN A 85 9.31 12.43 5.11
N PHE A 86 10.05 11.95 4.12
CA PHE A 86 11.12 10.95 4.29
C PHE A 86 12.51 11.58 4.44
N GLY A 87 12.57 12.85 4.88
CA GLY A 87 13.83 13.56 5.12
C GLY A 87 14.63 13.74 3.83
N PRO A 88 15.80 13.07 3.67
CA PRO A 88 16.62 13.19 2.46
C PRO A 88 15.90 12.84 1.14
N PHE A 89 14.85 12.00 1.20
CA PHE A 89 14.06 11.61 0.03
C PHE A 89 12.88 12.56 -0.26
N GLY A 90 12.71 13.60 0.56
CA GLY A 90 11.68 14.62 0.39
C GLY A 90 10.27 14.15 0.79
N ARG A 91 9.28 14.94 0.36
CA ARG A 91 7.85 14.64 0.61
C ARG A 91 7.29 13.80 -0.53
N LEU A 92 6.72 12.64 -0.18
CA LEU A 92 6.16 11.71 -1.15
C LEU A 92 4.72 11.37 -0.79
N SER A 93 3.87 11.30 -1.80
CA SER A 93 2.50 10.80 -1.68
C SER A 93 2.52 9.27 -1.72
N CYS A 94 2.02 8.64 -0.67
CA CYS A 94 2.01 7.20 -0.47
C CYS A 94 0.58 6.67 -0.55
N GLY A 95 0.38 5.62 -1.35
CA GLY A 95 -0.90 4.92 -1.46
C GLY A 95 -1.08 3.94 -0.29
N PRO A 96 -2.33 3.67 0.14
CA PRO A 96 -2.58 2.73 1.22
C PRO A 96 -2.30 1.29 0.76
N MET A 97 -1.80 0.46 1.66
CA MET A 97 -1.64 -0.98 1.47
C MET A 97 -2.06 -1.74 2.73
N THR A 98 -2.63 -2.92 2.56
CA THR A 98 -2.93 -3.86 3.66
C THR A 98 -1.68 -4.67 4.00
N LEU A 99 -1.25 -4.60 5.25
CA LEU A 99 -0.18 -5.46 5.73
C LEU A 99 -0.78 -6.42 6.76
N GLU A 100 -0.74 -7.73 6.47
CA GLU A 100 -1.40 -8.74 7.30
C GLU A 100 -0.84 -8.78 8.73
N GLU A 101 0.46 -8.53 8.90
CA GLU A 101 1.09 -8.40 10.23
C GLU A 101 0.47 -7.30 11.11
N MET A 102 -0.15 -6.27 10.50
CA MET A 102 -0.75 -5.15 11.21
C MET A 102 -2.21 -5.42 11.57
N ARG A 103 -2.81 -6.48 11.02
CA ARG A 103 -4.19 -6.90 11.29
C ARG A 103 -4.50 -7.13 12.78
N PRO A 104 -3.64 -7.76 13.59
CA PRO A 104 -3.91 -7.99 15.02
C PRO A 104 -3.72 -6.75 15.90
N LEU A 105 -3.00 -5.71 15.44
CA LEU A 105 -2.63 -4.56 16.27
C LEU A 105 -3.82 -3.82 16.92
N PRO A 106 -4.98 -3.61 16.25
CA PRO A 106 -6.14 -3.01 16.90
C PRO A 106 -6.72 -3.83 18.06
N GLY A 107 -6.53 -5.15 18.06
CA GLY A 107 -6.92 -6.01 19.18
C GLY A 107 -5.97 -5.91 20.37
N MET A 108 -4.70 -5.56 20.12
CA MET A 108 -3.69 -5.35 21.16
C MET A 108 -3.77 -3.95 21.78
N TYR A 109 -4.14 -2.96 20.97
CA TYR A 109 -4.22 -1.55 21.35
C TYR A 109 -5.66 -1.06 21.30
N THR A 110 -6.40 -1.20 22.39
CA THR A 110 -7.84 -0.87 22.45
C THR A 110 -8.16 0.61 22.25
N THR A 111 -7.18 1.50 22.47
CA THR A 111 -7.30 2.95 22.22
C THR A 111 -7.12 3.32 20.74
N LEU A 112 -6.66 2.39 19.91
CA LEU A 112 -6.35 2.60 18.50
C LEU A 112 -7.62 2.83 17.68
N LYS A 113 -7.72 4.03 17.11
CA LYS A 113 -8.83 4.48 16.24
C LYS A 113 -8.48 4.34 14.77
N GLU A 114 -7.22 4.59 14.45
CA GLU A 114 -6.70 4.58 13.08
C GLU A 114 -5.37 3.82 13.00
N LEU A 115 -5.27 2.90 12.04
CA LEU A 115 -4.05 2.18 11.70
C LEU A 115 -3.99 2.04 10.19
N GLY A 116 -2.87 2.44 9.59
CA GLY A 116 -2.67 2.26 8.16
C GLY A 116 -1.20 2.15 7.80
N PHE A 117 -0.95 1.36 6.77
CA PHE A 117 0.33 1.26 6.11
C PHE A 117 0.23 1.92 4.73
N TYR A 118 1.23 2.74 4.40
CA TYR A 118 1.24 3.54 3.19
C TYR A 118 2.58 3.38 2.49
N MET A 119 2.54 3.03 1.21
CA MET A 119 3.73 2.82 0.41
C MET A 119 3.82 3.84 -0.73
N GLY A 120 4.98 4.48 -0.86
CA GLY A 120 5.34 5.36 -1.96
C GLY A 120 6.56 4.85 -2.73
N GLY A 121 6.97 5.57 -3.76
CA GLY A 121 8.18 5.23 -4.53
C GLY A 121 7.92 4.42 -5.81
N PHE A 122 6.69 3.97 -6.06
CA PHE A 122 6.26 3.68 -7.42
C PHE A 122 6.36 4.99 -8.19
N ASN A 123 7.24 5.05 -9.20
CA ASN A 123 7.53 6.27 -9.95
C ASN A 123 6.25 7.02 -10.31
N TRP A 124 6.30 8.35 -10.35
CA TRP A 124 5.22 9.21 -10.86
C TRP A 124 4.69 8.71 -12.23
N PHE A 125 5.54 8.06 -13.02
CA PHE A 125 5.25 7.39 -14.28
C PHE A 125 4.19 6.28 -14.17
N THR A 126 4.25 5.45 -13.13
CA THR A 126 3.25 4.40 -12.87
C THR A 126 1.94 4.96 -12.31
N ASN A 127 2.01 5.97 -11.45
CA ASN A 127 0.82 6.60 -10.87
C ASN A 127 0.04 7.46 -11.87
N TRP A 128 0.66 7.97 -12.93
CA TRP A 128 0.04 8.96 -13.81
C TRP A 128 -0.08 8.57 -15.28
N ILE A 129 0.71 7.60 -15.76
CA ILE A 129 0.70 7.19 -17.18
C ILE A 129 0.17 5.76 -17.33
N SER A 130 0.74 4.78 -16.64
CA SER A 130 0.37 3.38 -16.88
C SER A 130 -1.04 3.01 -16.42
N ILE A 131 -1.47 3.48 -15.24
CA ILE A 131 -2.80 3.20 -14.68
C ILE A 131 -3.94 3.80 -15.53
N PRO A 132 -3.91 5.09 -15.94
CA PRO A 132 -4.93 5.62 -16.83
C PRO A 132 -4.86 5.02 -18.25
N LEU A 133 -3.68 4.69 -18.79
CA LEU A 133 -3.55 3.98 -20.08
C LEU A 133 -4.15 2.58 -20.03
N LEU A 134 -3.97 1.84 -18.93
CA LEU A 134 -4.57 0.52 -18.74
C LEU A 134 -6.11 0.62 -18.71
N ASN A 135 -6.64 1.63 -18.02
CA ASN A 135 -8.09 1.87 -17.95
C ASN A 135 -8.67 2.33 -19.29
N LEU A 136 -7.94 3.15 -20.05
CA LEU A 136 -8.31 3.55 -21.41
C LEU A 136 -8.27 2.34 -22.35
N GLY A 137 -7.22 1.52 -22.27
CA GLY A 137 -7.06 0.28 -23.02
C GLY A 137 -8.19 -0.71 -22.76
N LEU A 138 -8.55 -0.97 -21.49
CA LEU A 138 -9.68 -1.84 -21.15
C LEU A 138 -11.03 -1.29 -21.65
N ARG A 139 -11.21 0.03 -21.71
CA ARG A 139 -12.44 0.64 -22.24
C ARG A 139 -12.56 0.57 -23.76
N PHE A 140 -11.45 0.66 -24.48
CA PHE A 140 -11.41 0.58 -25.95
C PHE A 140 -11.33 -0.89 -26.44
N PHE A 141 -10.40 -1.69 -25.91
CA PHE A 141 -10.20 -3.09 -26.32
C PHE A 141 -11.11 -4.10 -25.60
N GLY A 142 -11.64 -3.78 -24.42
CA GLY A 142 -12.60 -4.67 -23.73
C GLY A 142 -13.94 -4.82 -24.47
N LYS A 143 -14.27 -3.89 -25.37
CA LYS A 143 -15.42 -4.01 -26.28
C LYS A 143 -15.13 -4.93 -27.46
N GLU A 144 -13.89 -5.03 -27.91
CA GLU A 144 -13.50 -5.92 -29.02
C GLU A 144 -13.27 -7.36 -28.54
N ALA A 145 -12.71 -7.56 -27.35
CA ALA A 145 -12.50 -8.89 -26.77
C ALA A 145 -13.82 -9.64 -26.46
N LYS A 146 -14.94 -8.93 -26.26
CA LYS A 146 -16.28 -9.54 -26.15
C LYS A 146 -16.91 -9.92 -27.49
N ARG A 147 -16.34 -9.47 -28.62
CA ARG A 147 -16.90 -9.71 -29.97
C ARG A 147 -16.20 -10.86 -30.72
N SER A 148 -15.05 -11.35 -30.25
CA SER A 148 -14.36 -12.51 -30.84
C SER A 148 -14.58 -13.84 -30.09
N LEU A 149 -15.47 -13.86 -29.10
CA LEU A 149 -15.92 -15.06 -28.38
C LEU A 149 -17.41 -15.36 -28.62
N GLY A 150 -17.96 -14.86 -29.73
CA GLY A 150 -19.29 -15.17 -30.25
C GLY A 150 -19.20 -15.75 -31.64
#